data_AF-A0A838CXK9-F1
#
_entry.id   AF-A0A838CXK9-F1
#
_cell.length_a   1.000
_cell.length_b   1.000
_cell.length_c   1.000
_cell.angle_alpha   90.00
_cell.angle_beta   90.00
_cell.angle_gamma   90.00
#
_symmetry.space_group_name_H-M   'P 1'
#
loop_
_entity.id
_entity.type
_entity.pdbx_description
1 polymer ?
#
loop_
_entity_poly.entity_id
_entity_poly.type
_entity_poly.pdbx_seq_one_letter_code
_entity_poly.pdbx_strand_id
1 'polypeptide(L)'
;MSNKSRLVIGCRRCKEGYEVANYFADIPQHLNLTTSFHQEDINALFFENYSCPFCHNTLYITPPIIEFVSVFENKNFHVKFEEYYIRIINEQHYIGLPKDKAPEDIYIDLMNSGIDIEEDITLPNTREVQYLQDVAHEYDRNQWVLEFESGNTEHSIDELTKNRYK
;
A
#
# COMPACT_ATOMS: atom_id res chain seq x y z
N MET A 1 -16.99 12.11 8.32
CA MET A 1 -17.18 11.99 6.86
C MET A 1 -16.36 10.79 6.44
N SER A 2 -16.96 9.76 5.85
CA SER A 2 -16.18 8.62 5.35
C SER A 2 -15.30 9.13 4.19
N ASN A 3 -14.00 8.90 4.29
CA ASN A 3 -13.08 9.17 3.19
C ASN A 3 -13.33 8.09 2.11
N LYS A 4 -13.12 8.41 0.83
CA LYS A 4 -13.14 7.38 -0.20
C LYS A 4 -11.81 6.62 -0.17
N SER A 5 -11.86 5.30 -0.22
CA SER A 5 -10.67 4.47 -0.41
C SER A 5 -9.94 4.83 -1.70
N ARG A 6 -8.61 4.70 -1.70
CA ARG A 6 -7.76 5.07 -2.84
C ARG A 6 -6.52 4.20 -2.97
N LEU A 7 -6.18 3.89 -4.20
CA LEU A 7 -4.87 3.35 -4.57
C LEU A 7 -3.90 4.51 -4.78
N VAL A 8 -2.75 4.46 -4.13
CA VAL A 8 -1.67 5.43 -4.26
C VAL A 8 -0.53 4.76 -5.01
N ILE A 9 -0.11 5.36 -6.12
CA ILE A 9 0.98 4.88 -6.96
C ILE A 9 2.06 5.95 -7.03
N GLY A 10 3.33 5.57 -6.93
CA GLY A 10 4.45 6.48 -7.15
C GLY A 10 5.66 5.78 -7.75
N CYS A 11 6.55 6.55 -8.39
CA CYS A 11 7.84 6.02 -8.83
C CYS A 11 8.87 6.19 -7.70
N ARG A 12 9.32 5.06 -7.14
CA ARG A 12 10.27 5.03 -6.02
C ARG A 12 11.58 5.72 -6.38
N ARG A 13 12.14 5.44 -7.56
CA ARG A 13 13.39 6.07 -8.02
C ARG A 13 13.29 7.59 -8.11
N CYS A 14 12.20 8.12 -8.65
CA CYS A 14 11.98 9.56 -8.72
C CYS A 14 11.76 10.16 -7.34
N LYS A 15 11.04 9.45 -6.46
CA LYS A 15 10.83 9.88 -5.07
C LYS A 15 12.13 9.93 -4.28
N GLU A 16 12.91 8.85 -4.28
CA GLU A 16 14.19 8.76 -3.55
C GLU A 16 15.24 9.71 -4.13
N GLY A 17 15.37 9.78 -5.45
CA GLY A 17 16.30 10.71 -6.10
C GLY A 17 15.99 12.17 -5.75
N TYR A 18 14.71 12.50 -5.62
CA TYR A 18 14.25 13.81 -5.17
C TYR A 18 14.50 14.05 -3.68
N GLU A 19 14.19 13.08 -2.81
CA GLU A 19 14.46 13.17 -1.36
C GLU A 19 15.96 13.37 -1.07
N VAL A 20 16.84 12.70 -1.82
CA VAL A 20 18.31 12.86 -1.70
C VAL A 20 18.77 14.23 -2.23
N ALA A 21 18.24 14.69 -3.37
CA ALA A 21 18.56 16.01 -3.91
C ALA A 21 18.07 17.15 -2.98
N ASN A 22 16.97 16.93 -2.26
CA ASN A 22 16.33 17.91 -1.38
C ASN A 22 16.96 18.09 -0.01
N TYR A 23 17.95 17.28 0.34
CA TYR A 23 18.85 17.65 1.45
C TYR A 23 19.55 19.01 1.18
N PHE A 24 19.49 19.53 -0.06
CA PHE A 24 20.18 20.74 -0.50
C PHE A 24 19.29 21.91 -0.96
N ALA A 25 17.95 21.80 -1.02
CA ALA A 25 17.07 22.93 -1.37
C ALA A 25 15.60 22.76 -0.94
N ASP A 26 14.98 23.85 -0.45
CA ASP A 26 13.54 23.96 -0.14
C ASP A 26 12.70 23.87 -1.42
N ILE A 27 11.99 22.75 -1.63
CA ILE A 27 11.05 22.62 -2.75
C ILE A 27 9.60 22.74 -2.24
N PRO A 28 8.73 23.47 -2.96
CA PRO A 28 7.36 23.66 -2.56
C PRO A 28 6.56 22.35 -2.51
N GLN A 29 5.75 22.22 -1.46
CA GLN A 29 4.93 21.06 -1.09
C GLN A 29 3.96 20.54 -2.18
N HIS A 30 3.83 21.20 -3.32
CA HIS A 30 2.91 20.83 -4.38
C HIS A 30 3.45 19.76 -5.35
N LEU A 31 4.73 19.38 -5.25
CA LEU A 31 5.30 18.27 -6.00
C LEU A 31 4.89 16.94 -5.36
N ASN A 32 3.64 16.53 -5.62
CA ASN A 32 3.16 15.19 -5.29
C ASN A 32 3.84 14.17 -6.22
N LEU A 33 4.81 13.43 -5.67
CA LEU A 33 5.53 12.35 -6.35
C LEU A 33 4.73 11.04 -6.40
N THR A 34 3.53 11.06 -5.84
CA THR A 34 2.54 9.99 -5.88
C THR A 34 1.25 10.51 -6.52
N THR A 35 0.49 9.59 -7.09
CA THR A 35 -0.83 9.84 -7.69
C THR A 35 -1.83 8.93 -7.01
N SER A 36 -2.97 9.49 -6.63
CA SER A 36 -4.06 8.73 -6.01
C SER A 36 -5.16 8.47 -7.02
N PHE A 37 -5.67 7.24 -7.04
CA PHE A 37 -6.77 6.79 -7.88
C PHE A 37 -7.89 6.29 -6.98
N HIS A 38 -9.11 6.78 -7.21
CA HIS A 38 -10.29 6.22 -6.57
C HIS A 38 -10.77 5.00 -7.35
N GLN A 39 -11.64 4.20 -6.75
CA GLN A 39 -12.17 2.99 -7.38
C GLN A 39 -12.79 3.27 -8.77
N GLU A 40 -13.47 4.41 -8.90
CA GLU A 40 -14.08 4.88 -10.16
C GLU A 40 -13.06 5.10 -11.30
N ASP A 41 -11.78 5.34 -10.96
CA ASP A 41 -10.70 5.60 -11.92
C ASP A 41 -9.90 4.33 -12.29
N ILE A 42 -10.06 3.24 -11.54
CA ILE A 42 -9.21 2.03 -11.68
C ILE A 42 -9.37 1.36 -13.04
N ASN A 43 -10.58 1.39 -13.60
CA ASN A 43 -10.81 0.84 -14.94
C ASN A 43 -10.03 1.61 -16.02
N ALA A 44 -9.99 2.94 -15.95
CA ALA A 44 -9.19 3.74 -16.87
C ALA A 44 -7.69 3.44 -16.69
N LEU A 45 -7.26 3.36 -15.43
CA LEU A 45 -5.89 3.01 -15.06
C LEU A 45 -5.45 1.65 -15.61
N PHE A 46 -6.35 0.66 -15.72
CA PHE A 46 -6.05 -0.63 -16.34
C PHE A 46 -5.65 -0.51 -17.82
N PHE A 47 -6.41 0.27 -18.59
CA PHE A 47 -6.19 0.40 -20.02
C PHE A 47 -5.01 1.31 -20.34
N GLU A 48 -4.82 2.37 -19.56
CA GLU A 48 -3.80 3.38 -19.80
C GLU A 48 -2.45 3.02 -19.17
N ASN A 49 -2.44 2.16 -18.14
CA ASN A 49 -1.33 1.93 -17.24
C ASN A 49 -0.90 3.22 -16.50
N TYR A 50 -0.04 3.09 -15.49
CA TYR A 50 0.50 4.27 -14.82
C TYR A 50 1.85 4.65 -15.43
N SER A 51 1.95 5.85 -16.01
CA SER A 51 3.24 6.39 -16.47
C SER A 51 3.75 7.46 -15.51
N CYS A 52 4.97 7.29 -15.01
CA CYS A 52 5.60 8.28 -14.15
C CYS A 52 5.78 9.61 -14.90
N PRO A 53 5.28 10.75 -14.39
CA PRO A 53 5.35 12.03 -15.10
C PRO A 53 6.77 12.61 -15.19
N PHE A 54 7.75 12.06 -14.44
CA PHE A 54 9.12 12.58 -14.38
C PHE A 54 10.11 11.79 -15.23
N CYS A 55 10.04 10.45 -15.17
CA CYS A 55 10.97 9.57 -15.90
C CYS A 55 10.32 8.80 -17.04
N HIS A 56 9.00 8.92 -17.22
CA HIS A 56 8.22 8.23 -18.25
C HIS A 56 8.30 6.69 -18.23
N ASN A 57 8.86 6.08 -17.16
CA ASN A 57 8.71 4.66 -16.92
C ASN A 57 7.23 4.34 -16.68
N THR A 58 6.82 3.13 -17.06
CA THR A 58 5.43 2.68 -16.95
C THR A 58 5.32 1.52 -15.97
N LEU A 59 4.39 1.63 -15.02
CA LEU A 59 3.88 0.52 -14.23
C LEU A 59 2.70 -0.08 -14.97
N TYR A 60 2.85 -1.32 -15.42
CA TYR A 60 1.75 -2.06 -16.01
C TYR A 60 0.76 -2.47 -14.94
N ILE A 61 -0.52 -2.18 -15.17
CA ILE A 61 -1.58 -2.46 -14.22
C ILE A 61 -2.17 -3.81 -14.60
N THR A 62 -1.97 -4.80 -13.75
CA THR A 62 -2.37 -6.17 -14.03
C THR A 62 -3.73 -6.49 -13.39
N PRO A 63 -4.44 -7.55 -13.84
CA PRO A 63 -5.72 -7.93 -13.24
C PRO A 63 -5.67 -8.13 -11.71
N PRO A 64 -4.63 -8.75 -11.11
CA PRO A 64 -4.52 -8.84 -9.65
C PRO A 64 -4.47 -7.49 -8.94
N ILE A 65 -3.79 -6.48 -9.51
CA ILE A 65 -3.75 -5.11 -8.93
C ILE A 65 -5.15 -4.49 -8.88
N ILE A 66 -6.01 -4.77 -9.87
CA ILE A 66 -7.37 -4.24 -9.94
C ILE A 66 -8.31 -4.97 -9.00
N GLU A 67 -8.22 -6.30 -8.99
CA GLU A 67 -8.99 -7.13 -8.07
C GLU A 67 -8.68 -6.72 -6.63
N PHE A 68 -7.41 -6.45 -6.32
CA PHE A 68 -6.98 -5.91 -5.03
C PHE A 68 -7.72 -4.63 -4.64
N VAL A 69 -7.79 -3.61 -5.50
CA VAL A 69 -8.49 -2.36 -5.14
C VAL A 69 -9.97 -2.61 -4.82
N SER A 70 -10.59 -3.54 -5.54
CA SER A 70 -12.00 -3.89 -5.33
C SER A 70 -12.22 -4.71 -4.06
N VAL A 71 -11.37 -5.70 -3.79
CA VAL A 71 -11.46 -6.57 -2.61
C VAL A 71 -11.21 -5.78 -1.32
N PHE A 72 -10.31 -4.80 -1.37
CA PHE A 72 -9.89 -4.05 -0.18
C PHE A 72 -10.66 -2.73 0.04
N GLU A 73 -11.59 -2.37 -0.86
CA GLU A 73 -12.35 -1.10 -0.82
C GLU A 73 -12.94 -0.79 0.56
N ASN A 74 -13.54 -1.79 1.21
CA ASN A 74 -14.30 -1.61 2.44
C ASN A 74 -13.57 -2.10 3.70
N LYS A 75 -12.25 -2.29 3.61
CA LYS A 75 -11.44 -2.76 4.75
C LYS A 75 -11.18 -1.64 5.74
N ASN A 76 -10.96 -1.98 7.01
CA ASN A 76 -10.69 -1.01 8.08
C ASN A 76 -9.19 -0.83 8.33
N PHE A 77 -8.37 -1.12 7.33
CA PHE A 77 -6.92 -1.05 7.43
C PHE A 77 -6.34 -0.58 6.11
N HIS A 78 -5.21 0.10 6.21
CA HIS A 78 -4.38 0.46 5.08
C HIS A 78 -3.42 -0.67 4.73
N VAL A 79 -2.97 -0.67 3.48
CA VAL A 79 -1.96 -1.59 2.98
C VAL A 79 -0.82 -0.78 2.37
N LYS A 80 0.41 -1.10 2.74
CA LYS A 80 1.60 -0.52 2.12
C LYS A 80 2.56 -1.61 1.69
N PHE A 81 2.94 -1.60 0.42
CA PHE A 81 3.85 -2.61 -0.12
C PHE A 81 5.30 -2.13 0.01
N GLU A 82 6.05 -2.78 0.89
CA GLU A 82 7.49 -2.57 1.08
C GLU A 82 8.28 -3.69 0.38
N GLU A 83 9.59 -3.51 0.26
CA GLU A 83 10.48 -4.42 -0.49
C GLU A 83 10.34 -5.89 -0.04
N TYR A 84 10.33 -6.13 1.28
CA TYR A 84 10.28 -7.47 1.88
C TYR A 84 8.96 -7.80 2.57
N TYR A 85 8.15 -6.78 2.87
CA TYR A 85 6.95 -6.92 3.69
C TYR A 85 5.76 -6.20 3.06
N ILE A 86 4.57 -6.73 3.32
CA ILE A 86 3.32 -6.03 3.10
C ILE A 86 2.88 -5.52 4.47
N ARG A 87 2.83 -4.20 4.63
CA ARG A 87 2.44 -3.55 5.88
C ARG A 87 0.93 -3.42 5.94
N ILE A 88 0.34 -3.93 7.02
CA ILE A 88 -1.05 -3.65 7.39
C ILE A 88 -1.00 -2.63 8.51
N ILE A 89 -1.72 -1.52 8.33
CA ILE A 89 -1.65 -0.35 9.19
C ILE A 89 -3.07 0.11 9.52
N ASN A 90 -3.39 0.22 10.80
CA ASN A 90 -4.60 0.86 11.32
C ASN A 90 -4.30 1.48 12.69
N GLU A 91 -5.32 1.89 13.42
CA GLU A 91 -5.19 2.52 14.74
C GLU A 91 -4.62 1.57 15.81
N GLN A 92 -4.85 0.25 15.67
CA GLN A 92 -4.45 -0.78 16.64
C GLN A 92 -3.12 -1.46 16.25
N HIS A 93 -2.93 -1.68 14.96
CA HIS A 93 -1.97 -2.62 14.40
C HIS A 93 -1.03 -1.94 13.40
N TYR A 94 0.22 -2.39 13.43
CA TYR A 94 1.23 -2.08 12.42
C TYR A 94 2.07 -3.34 12.26
N ILE A 95 1.61 -4.20 11.37
CA ILE A 95 2.17 -5.54 11.20
C ILE A 95 2.82 -5.65 9.83
N GLY A 96 3.93 -6.37 9.76
CA GLY A 96 4.59 -6.71 8.51
C GLY A 96 4.30 -8.16 8.15
N LEU A 97 3.65 -8.38 7.02
CA LEU A 97 3.40 -9.70 6.45
C LEU A 97 4.55 -10.02 5.48
N PRO A 98 5.37 -11.05 5.72
CA PRO A 98 6.40 -11.45 4.77
C PRO A 98 5.78 -11.88 3.45
N LYS A 99 6.30 -11.34 2.35
CA LYS A 99 5.73 -11.55 1.01
C LYS A 99 5.90 -12.98 0.45
N ASP A 100 6.91 -13.70 0.90
CA ASP A 100 7.30 -15.02 0.38
C ASP A 100 7.07 -16.15 1.39
N LYS A 101 6.34 -15.88 2.48
CA LYS A 101 6.00 -16.86 3.52
C LYS A 101 4.57 -17.34 3.32
N ALA A 102 4.31 -18.63 3.51
CA ALA A 102 2.95 -19.16 3.36
C ALA A 102 1.97 -18.43 4.30
N PRO A 103 0.76 -18.07 3.85
CA PRO A 103 -0.22 -17.37 4.67
C PRO A 103 -0.41 -18.02 6.05
N GLU A 104 -0.57 -19.33 6.13
CA GLU A 104 -0.80 -20.06 7.38
C GLU A 104 0.33 -19.84 8.40
N ASP A 105 1.58 -19.87 7.95
CA ASP A 105 2.74 -19.66 8.81
C ASP A 105 2.82 -18.19 9.31
N ILE A 106 2.27 -17.23 8.56
CA ILE A 106 2.20 -15.82 9.00
C ILE A 106 1.23 -15.70 10.18
N TYR A 107 0.07 -16.38 10.13
CA TYR A 107 -0.89 -16.37 11.24
C TYR A 107 -0.30 -17.02 12.48
N ILE A 108 0.43 -18.13 12.33
CA ILE A 108 1.12 -18.78 13.45
C ILE A 108 2.10 -17.81 14.13
N ASP A 109 2.91 -17.08 13.36
CA ASP A 109 3.83 -16.08 13.91
C ASP A 109 3.12 -14.94 14.65
N LEU A 110 2.03 -14.43 14.08
CA LEU A 110 1.23 -13.35 14.67
C LEU A 110 0.55 -13.80 15.97
N MET A 111 -0.03 -15.01 16.01
CA MET A 111 -0.58 -15.61 17.23
C MET A 111 0.48 -15.81 18.31
N ASN A 112 1.65 -16.31 17.93
CA ASN A 112 2.78 -16.47 18.84
C ASN A 112 3.30 -15.12 19.38
N SER A 113 3.03 -14.02 18.67
CA SER A 113 3.35 -12.66 19.07
C SER A 113 2.24 -12.02 19.92
N GLY A 114 1.18 -12.76 20.25
CA GLY A 114 0.07 -12.30 21.09
C GLY A 114 -1.04 -11.56 20.34
N ILE A 115 -1.06 -11.63 19.00
CA ILE A 115 -2.12 -11.04 18.18
C ILE A 115 -3.17 -12.12 17.93
N ASP A 116 -4.40 -11.88 18.40
CA ASP A 116 -5.55 -12.73 18.10
C ASP A 116 -6.17 -12.32 16.76
N ILE A 117 -6.30 -13.27 15.85
CA ILE A 117 -6.52 -13.00 14.42
C ILE A 117 -7.80 -13.64 13.89
N GLU A 118 -8.37 -14.63 14.61
CA GLU A 118 -9.53 -15.38 14.11
C GLU A 118 -10.83 -14.55 14.13
N GLU A 119 -10.89 -13.48 14.93
CA GLU A 119 -12.07 -12.62 15.05
C GLU A 119 -11.82 -11.13 14.76
N ASP A 120 -10.57 -10.74 14.47
CA ASP A 120 -10.21 -9.34 14.28
C ASP A 120 -10.48 -8.86 12.84
N ILE A 121 -11.65 -8.24 12.62
CA ILE A 121 -12.04 -7.63 11.34
C ILE A 121 -11.13 -6.48 10.89
N THR A 122 -10.22 -6.02 11.75
CA THR A 122 -9.23 -4.98 11.45
C THR A 122 -7.95 -5.54 10.84
N LEU A 123 -7.81 -6.86 10.75
CA LEU A 123 -6.71 -7.57 10.08
C LEU A 123 -7.22 -8.32 8.85
N PRO A 124 -6.37 -8.58 7.84
CA PRO A 124 -6.75 -9.44 6.72
C PRO A 124 -7.01 -10.87 7.22
N ASN A 125 -7.81 -11.63 6.47
CA ASN A 125 -7.90 -13.10 6.60
C ASN A 125 -6.90 -13.82 5.67
N THR A 126 -6.76 -15.14 5.80
CA THR A 126 -5.78 -15.93 5.04
C THR A 126 -5.89 -15.75 3.52
N ARG A 127 -7.13 -15.66 3.00
CA ARG A 127 -7.36 -15.43 1.57
C ARG A 127 -6.95 -14.03 1.14
N GLU A 128 -7.19 -13.04 1.97
CA GLU A 128 -6.74 -11.66 1.74
C GLU A 128 -5.22 -11.53 1.78
N VAL A 129 -4.55 -12.24 2.69
CA VAL A 129 -3.09 -12.33 2.69
C VAL A 129 -2.56 -12.91 1.39
N GLN A 130 -3.19 -13.97 0.86
CA GLN A 130 -2.83 -14.51 -0.45
C GLN A 130 -2.99 -13.46 -1.57
N TYR A 131 -4.12 -12.76 -1.63
CA TYR A 131 -4.34 -11.69 -2.62
C TYR A 131 -3.27 -10.60 -2.54
N LEU A 132 -2.90 -10.20 -1.32
CA LEU A 132 -1.84 -9.23 -1.09
C LEU A 132 -0.49 -9.74 -1.61
N GLN A 133 -0.16 -11.00 -1.34
CA GLN A 133 1.08 -11.61 -1.82
C GLN A 133 1.13 -11.68 -3.34
N ASP A 134 0.03 -12.08 -3.97
CA ASP A 134 -0.09 -12.12 -5.43
C ASP A 134 0.21 -10.74 -6.04
N VAL A 135 -0.45 -9.68 -5.54
CA VAL A 135 -0.17 -8.29 -5.96
C VAL A 135 1.29 -7.91 -5.77
N ALA A 136 1.87 -8.33 -4.64
CA ALA A 136 3.27 -8.07 -4.32
C ALA A 136 4.23 -8.69 -5.36
N HIS A 137 3.85 -9.77 -6.05
CA HIS A 137 4.66 -10.41 -7.08
C HIS A 137 4.44 -9.85 -8.49
N GLU A 138 3.44 -9.00 -8.71
CA GLU A 138 3.10 -8.48 -10.04
C GLU A 138 4.00 -7.34 -10.54
N TYR A 139 4.75 -6.67 -9.66
CA TYR A 139 5.54 -5.50 -10.03
C TYR A 139 6.85 -5.37 -9.25
N ASP A 140 7.77 -4.58 -9.81
CA ASP A 140 9.05 -4.27 -9.16
C ASP A 140 8.87 -3.21 -8.06
N ARG A 141 8.80 -3.66 -6.82
CA ARG A 141 8.69 -2.81 -5.61
C ARG A 141 9.90 -1.93 -5.35
N ASN A 142 11.05 -2.22 -5.96
CA ASN A 142 12.22 -1.33 -5.90
C ASN A 142 12.10 -0.17 -6.90
N GLN A 143 11.15 -0.24 -7.84
CA GLN A 143 10.88 0.83 -8.79
C GLN A 143 9.60 1.59 -8.49
N TRP A 144 8.61 0.91 -7.92
CA TRP A 144 7.28 1.46 -7.70
C TRP A 144 6.88 1.43 -6.23
N VAL A 145 6.16 2.47 -5.84
CA VAL A 145 5.44 2.56 -4.58
C VAL A 145 3.98 2.25 -4.89
N LEU A 146 3.44 1.27 -4.17
CA LEU A 146 2.01 0.97 -4.17
C LEU A 146 1.53 1.01 -2.72
N GLU A 147 0.49 1.78 -2.47
CA GLU A 147 -0.17 1.84 -1.18
C GLU A 147 -1.69 1.87 -1.42
N PHE A 148 -2.45 1.31 -0.50
CA PHE A 148 -3.89 1.39 -0.50
C PHE A 148 -4.34 2.00 0.81
N GLU A 149 -4.98 3.16 0.68
CA GLU A 149 -5.57 3.86 1.80
C GLU A 149 -7.05 3.55 1.86
N SER A 150 -7.44 2.82 2.89
CA SER A 150 -8.84 2.60 3.23
C SER A 150 -9.54 3.90 3.62
N GLY A 151 -10.75 4.06 3.12
CA GLY A 151 -11.68 5.14 3.48
C GLY A 151 -12.38 4.96 4.83
N ASN A 152 -12.24 3.78 5.45
CA ASN A 152 -12.87 3.42 6.72
C ASN A 152 -11.92 3.54 7.91
N THR A 153 -10.71 4.06 7.70
CA THR A 153 -9.71 4.35 8.73
C THR A 153 -9.72 5.85 9.03
N GLU A 154 -9.60 6.26 10.29
CA GLU A 154 -9.74 7.68 10.65
C GLU A 154 -8.52 8.50 10.23
N HIS A 155 -7.35 7.89 10.28
CA HIS A 155 -6.06 8.53 10.04
C HIS A 155 -5.39 7.94 8.80
N SER A 156 -4.67 8.76 8.05
CA SER A 156 -3.86 8.32 6.91
C SER A 156 -2.64 7.49 7.33
N ILE A 157 -2.03 6.77 6.36
CA ILE A 157 -0.77 6.03 6.56
C ILE A 157 0.31 6.93 7.16
N ASP A 158 0.46 8.16 6.66
CA ASP A 158 1.49 9.10 7.11
C ASP A 158 1.29 9.53 8.57
N GLU A 159 0.04 9.76 8.99
CA GLU A 159 -0.29 10.13 10.37
C GLU A 159 -0.03 8.99 11.34
N LEU A 160 -0.48 7.78 11.00
CA LEU A 160 -0.28 6.57 11.80
C LEU A 160 1.21 6.21 11.92
N THR A 161 1.98 6.42 10.86
CA THR A 161 3.42 6.13 10.87
C THR A 161 4.21 7.15 11.69
N LYS A 162 3.89 8.45 11.60
CA LYS A 162 4.57 9.50 12.37
C LYS A 162 4.37 9.37 13.88
N ASN A 163 3.19 8.95 14.32
CA ASN A 163 2.87 8.82 15.74
C ASN A 163 3.60 7.66 16.43
N ARG A 164 4.14 6.69 15.70
CA ARG A 164 4.89 5.56 16.27
C ARG A 164 6.36 5.85 16.59
N TYR A 165 6.93 6.93 16.05
CA TYR A 165 8.33 7.31 16.28
C TYR A 165 8.49 8.45 17.30
N LYS A 166 7.45 8.73 18.10
CA LYS A 166 7.50 9.63 19.25
C LYS A 166 7.55 8.82 20.54
#